data_AF-A0A349Z6N4-F1
#
_entry.id   AF-A0A349Z6N4-F1
#
_cell.length_a   1.000
_cell.length_b   1.000
_cell.length_c   1.000
_cell.angle_alpha   90.00
_cell.angle_beta   90.00
_cell.angle_gamma   90.00
#
_symmetry.space_group_name_H-M   'P 1'
#
loop_
_entity.id
_entity.type
_entity.pdbx_description
1 polymer ?
#
loop_
_entity_poly.entity_id
_entity_poly.type
_entity_poly.pdbx_seq_one_letter_code
_entity_poly.pdbx_strand_id
1 'polypeptide(L)'
;MQVRGFSLVEVLIASLIIMLGVSGVVSLQSAYMRSDAQTSNRHAALRLAQNKFDDLRQFEAIESAAGIIAYNDIADNAGGTITPGQVDVTLGTDGKFHSFYRNWQVEDKYFSDSTGDGVADTWMDTVTLLGRGLPLPPFPAQKQVTVTVEWVDTKGNTMTIAVDGNIAPVSLAHSYHAINESDNVKAQPQVPFTPGSAPDVISYNLGNNQQVEASKPLPESINQGNNHLVELSSYRYVSSGQKHKLVKQQDFLTLSCKCKLAGSGNGYTPAMTVLKGDELVDLPGYPEVKDTGVVADNQQPARCDVCCRDHHDNMNMVASEAYYRLEGGLPHSHYDSVGGGNFTKATQIGDPYIENCRFKRINGFYELYPDWQLVDVIAFEASFLDTQTALDDYRDYITGLIASRISNLPVSSNLANRALQVPPGDYQLIARGIYLDRMTSSHLATVQAKLAANDPLWQQIVPFYDINLTLLASWHSDNPVIATVTSETMETVINPVNHYYSTYSRGRVTGILDGVTNINVGSYAGNAGITSTLPLSPDEYSQFFADHIQVQVDSSASAP
;
A
#
# COMPACT_ATOMS: atom_id res chain seq x y z
N MET A 1 43.57 65.96 58.23
CA MET A 1 43.24 65.60 56.84
C MET A 1 42.86 66.88 56.11
N GLN A 2 43.75 67.42 55.30
CA GLN A 2 43.44 68.56 54.42
C GLN A 2 42.70 68.03 53.19
N VAL A 3 41.41 68.35 53.09
CA VAL A 3 40.65 68.16 51.85
C VAL A 3 41.19 69.18 50.85
N ARG A 4 41.88 68.71 49.81
CA ARG A 4 42.32 69.58 48.70
C ARG A 4 41.07 69.94 47.89
N GLY A 5 40.71 71.23 47.85
CA GLY A 5 39.63 71.74 47.02
C GLY A 5 39.99 71.64 45.53
N PHE A 6 38.98 71.40 44.68
CA PHE A 6 39.12 71.27 43.24
C PHE A 6 39.55 72.60 42.59
N SER A 7 40.40 72.52 41.58
CA SER A 7 40.83 73.67 40.76
C SER A 7 39.68 74.14 39.85
N LEU A 8 39.53 75.46 39.63
CA LEU A 8 38.54 76.02 38.68
C LEU A 8 38.71 75.40 37.27
N VAL A 9 39.94 75.08 36.89
CA VAL A 9 40.26 74.45 35.59
C VAL A 9 39.72 73.01 35.52
N GLU A 10 39.75 72.25 36.62
CA GLU A 10 39.15 70.90 36.66
C GLU A 10 37.64 70.95 36.50
N VAL A 11 36.97 71.92 37.12
CA VAL A 11 35.51 72.08 36.99
C VAL A 11 35.13 72.47 35.56
N LEU A 12 35.90 73.35 34.91
CA LEU A 12 35.67 73.73 33.52
C LEU A 12 35.90 72.56 32.55
N ILE A 13 36.98 71.79 32.72
CA ILE A 13 37.25 70.61 31.89
C ILE A 13 36.18 69.53 32.09
N ALA A 14 35.78 69.26 33.33
CA ALA A 14 34.70 68.32 33.63
C ALA A 14 33.38 68.77 32.99
N SER A 15 33.04 70.06 33.07
CA SER A 15 31.82 70.60 32.44
C SER A 15 31.84 70.48 30.91
N LEU A 16 33.00 70.72 30.27
CA LEU A 16 33.18 70.56 28.82
C LEU A 16 33.03 69.09 28.40
N ILE A 17 33.65 68.16 29.13
CA ILE A 17 33.53 66.72 28.86
C ILE A 17 32.08 66.26 29.00
N ILE A 18 31.37 66.73 30.02
CA ILE A 18 29.94 66.44 30.20
C ILE A 18 29.11 67.04 29.06
N MET A 19 29.35 68.29 28.66
CA MET A 19 28.63 68.91 27.54
C MET A 19 28.83 68.15 26.23
N LEU A 20 30.06 67.74 25.92
CA LEU A 20 30.37 66.94 24.73
C LEU A 20 29.76 65.54 24.82
N GLY A 21 29.81 64.90 25.99
CA GLY A 21 29.21 63.60 26.24
C GLY A 21 27.68 63.61 26.07
N VAL A 22 27.00 64.60 26.67
CA VAL A 22 25.55 64.77 26.53
C VAL A 22 25.16 65.07 25.09
N SER A 23 25.91 65.95 24.40
CA SER A 23 25.65 66.28 22.99
C SER A 23 25.83 65.07 22.07
N GLY A 24 26.85 64.24 22.33
CA GLY A 24 27.07 62.99 21.62
C GLY A 24 25.93 61.99 21.82
N VAL A 25 25.46 61.81 23.07
CA VAL A 25 24.34 60.91 23.40
C VAL A 25 23.03 61.38 22.75
N VAL A 26 22.71 62.68 22.82
CA VAL A 26 21.49 63.22 22.20
C VAL A 26 21.51 63.08 20.68
N SER A 27 22.67 63.32 20.05
CA SER A 27 22.85 63.15 18.61
C SER A 27 22.66 61.69 18.19
N LEU A 28 23.21 60.76 18.97
CA LEU A 28 23.08 59.32 18.75
C LEU A 28 21.63 58.84 18.96
N GLN A 29 20.97 59.25 20.05
CA GLN A 29 19.56 58.95 20.32
C GLN A 29 18.66 59.47 19.21
N SER A 30 18.91 60.70 18.72
CA SER A 30 18.17 61.27 17.59
C SER A 30 18.39 60.48 16.29
N ALA A 31 19.62 59.98 16.06
CA ALA A 31 19.93 59.15 14.91
C ALA A 31 19.22 57.78 14.99
N TYR A 32 19.23 57.14 16.16
CA TYR A 32 18.52 55.89 16.40
C TYR A 32 17.00 56.05 16.20
N MET A 33 16.39 57.07 16.80
CA MET A 33 14.95 57.31 16.63
C MET A 33 14.54 57.51 15.16
N ARG A 34 15.38 58.19 14.36
CA ARG A 34 15.13 58.34 12.90
C ARG A 34 15.28 57.02 12.17
N SER A 35 16.29 56.22 12.51
CA SER A 35 16.51 54.89 11.93
C SER A 35 15.36 53.92 12.26
N ASP A 36 14.85 54.00 13.48
CA ASP A 36 13.71 53.19 13.94
C ASP A 36 12.42 53.60 13.21
N ALA A 37 12.18 54.90 13.05
CA ALA A 37 11.04 55.41 12.28
C ALA A 37 11.10 54.97 10.80
N GLN A 38 12.27 55.01 10.18
CA GLN A 38 12.46 54.53 8.80
C GLN A 38 12.23 53.02 8.67
N THR A 39 12.76 52.24 9.61
CA THR A 39 12.55 50.79 9.67
C THR A 39 11.07 50.45 9.87
N SER A 40 10.39 51.16 10.75
CA SER A 40 8.95 51.02 11.01
C SER A 40 8.11 51.29 9.75
N ASN A 41 8.35 52.41 9.07
CA ASN A 41 7.65 52.74 7.82
C ASN A 41 7.89 51.69 6.73
N ARG A 42 9.12 51.18 6.60
CA ARG A 42 9.45 50.12 5.65
C ARG A 42 8.73 48.81 5.98
N HIS A 43 8.68 48.43 7.25
CA HIS A 43 7.90 47.26 7.69
C HIS A 43 6.40 47.43 7.43
N ALA A 44 5.85 48.62 7.66
CA ALA A 44 4.46 48.94 7.37
C ALA A 44 4.18 48.83 5.87
N ALA A 45 5.04 49.41 5.02
CA ALA A 45 4.93 49.30 3.57
C ALA A 45 4.99 47.84 3.09
N LEU A 46 5.93 47.03 3.62
CA LEU A 46 6.01 45.60 3.30
C LEU A 46 4.75 44.83 3.69
N ARG A 47 4.18 45.13 4.87
CA ARG A 47 2.90 44.56 5.30
C ARG A 47 1.75 44.98 4.38
N LEU A 48 1.71 46.25 3.95
CA LEU A 48 0.68 46.72 3.01
C LEU A 48 0.77 46.03 1.65
N ALA A 49 1.99 45.75 1.19
CA ALA A 49 2.23 44.99 -0.04
C ALA A 49 1.81 43.51 0.13
N GLN A 50 2.23 42.86 1.21
CA GLN A 50 1.86 41.47 1.53
C GLN A 50 0.34 41.32 1.66
N ASN A 51 -0.32 42.20 2.41
CA ASN A 51 -1.76 42.18 2.59
C ASN A 51 -2.49 42.29 1.24
N LYS A 52 -1.92 43.03 0.27
CA LYS A 52 -2.52 43.10 -1.07
C LYS A 52 -2.33 41.81 -1.87
N PHE A 53 -1.19 41.14 -1.75
CA PHE A 53 -1.04 39.80 -2.34
C PHE A 53 -2.05 38.81 -1.75
N ASP A 54 -2.25 38.84 -0.44
CA ASP A 54 -3.20 37.95 0.22
C ASP A 54 -4.64 38.24 -0.22
N ASP A 55 -5.00 39.52 -0.38
CA ASP A 55 -6.28 39.95 -0.94
C ASP A 55 -6.48 39.48 -2.40
N LEU A 56 -5.47 39.58 -3.25
CA LEU A 56 -5.57 39.11 -4.64
C LEU A 56 -5.65 37.58 -4.75
N ARG A 57 -5.19 36.83 -3.75
CA ARG A 57 -5.30 35.36 -3.71
C ARG A 57 -6.68 34.87 -3.27
N GLN A 58 -7.53 35.74 -2.72
CA GLN A 58 -8.87 35.37 -2.20
C GLN A 58 -9.96 35.25 -3.27
N PHE A 59 -9.61 34.98 -4.53
CA PHE A 59 -10.62 34.74 -5.57
C PHE A 59 -11.30 33.37 -5.39
N GLU A 60 -12.57 33.30 -5.77
CA GLU A 60 -13.44 32.12 -5.60
C GLU A 60 -13.72 31.40 -6.92
N ALA A 61 -13.57 32.11 -8.05
CA ALA A 61 -13.76 31.58 -9.40
C ALA A 61 -12.58 31.95 -10.30
N ILE A 62 -12.37 31.19 -11.38
CA ILE A 62 -11.36 31.55 -12.39
C ILE A 62 -11.94 32.60 -13.34
N GLU A 63 -13.13 32.34 -13.86
CA GLU A 63 -13.85 33.22 -14.79
C GLU A 63 -14.67 34.28 -14.07
N SER A 64 -14.73 35.49 -14.64
CA SER A 64 -15.50 36.62 -14.10
C SER A 64 -16.98 36.29 -14.01
N ALA A 65 -17.55 36.43 -12.82
CA ALA A 65 -18.96 36.19 -12.56
C ALA A 65 -19.54 37.29 -11.66
N ALA A 66 -20.81 37.65 -11.86
CA ALA A 66 -21.44 38.72 -11.10
C ALA A 66 -21.50 38.38 -9.60
N GLY A 67 -20.91 39.26 -8.78
CA GLY A 67 -20.92 39.12 -7.32
C GLY A 67 -19.88 38.16 -6.74
N ILE A 68 -18.95 37.64 -7.57
CA ILE A 68 -17.87 36.74 -7.15
C ILE A 68 -16.54 37.37 -7.57
N ILE A 69 -15.54 37.39 -6.69
CA ILE A 69 -14.19 37.84 -7.04
C ILE A 69 -13.53 36.72 -7.85
N ALA A 70 -13.24 36.98 -9.13
CA ALA A 70 -12.61 36.00 -9.99
C ALA A 70 -11.12 36.29 -10.22
N TYR A 71 -10.35 35.24 -10.54
CA TYR A 71 -8.97 35.36 -10.95
C TYR A 71 -8.81 36.27 -12.17
N ASN A 72 -9.73 36.17 -13.15
CA ASN A 72 -9.72 37.04 -14.33
C ASN A 72 -9.95 38.53 -14.03
N ASP A 73 -10.52 38.86 -12.86
CA ASP A 73 -10.72 40.26 -12.44
C ASP A 73 -9.45 40.91 -11.88
N ILE A 74 -8.38 40.12 -11.67
CA ILE A 74 -7.07 40.62 -11.22
C ILE A 74 -6.37 41.29 -12.39
N ALA A 75 -6.26 42.62 -12.31
CA ALA A 75 -5.63 43.48 -13.31
C ALA A 75 -4.95 44.68 -12.64
N ASP A 76 -4.33 45.55 -13.43
CA ASP A 76 -3.69 46.79 -12.94
C ASP A 76 -4.63 47.59 -12.05
N ASN A 77 -4.27 47.75 -10.78
CA ASN A 77 -5.06 48.46 -9.78
C ASN A 77 -6.52 47.97 -9.64
N ALA A 78 -6.80 46.72 -10.04
CA ALA A 78 -8.10 46.05 -9.95
C ALA A 78 -7.98 44.62 -9.39
N GLY A 79 -9.10 44.06 -8.95
CA GLY A 79 -9.18 42.74 -8.34
C GLY A 79 -8.98 42.73 -6.82
N GLY A 80 -9.57 41.72 -6.18
CA GLY A 80 -9.66 41.62 -4.72
C GLY A 80 -10.62 42.66 -4.11
N THR A 81 -10.57 42.81 -2.79
CA THR A 81 -11.39 43.75 -2.01
C THR A 81 -10.67 45.07 -1.72
N ILE A 82 -9.34 45.07 -1.78
CA ILE A 82 -8.52 46.22 -1.43
C ILE A 82 -8.35 47.14 -2.65
N THR A 83 -8.76 48.40 -2.53
CA THR A 83 -8.62 49.42 -3.60
C THR A 83 -7.21 50.01 -3.67
N PRO A 84 -6.79 50.51 -4.86
CA PRO A 84 -5.56 51.29 -5.01
C PRO A 84 -5.71 52.68 -4.35
N GLY A 85 -4.59 53.31 -4.02
CA GLY A 85 -4.56 54.70 -3.55
C GLY A 85 -3.94 54.88 -2.17
N GLN A 86 -4.28 56.01 -1.53
CA GLN A 86 -3.76 56.37 -0.22
C GLN A 86 -4.31 55.45 0.89
N VAL A 87 -3.42 55.00 1.77
CA VAL A 87 -3.71 54.18 2.94
C VAL A 87 -3.03 54.79 4.15
N ASP A 88 -3.81 55.15 5.15
CA ASP A 88 -3.28 55.68 6.41
C ASP A 88 -3.07 54.54 7.41
N VAL A 89 -1.86 54.41 7.94
CA VAL A 89 -1.49 53.40 8.94
C VAL A 89 -1.06 54.08 10.23
N THR A 90 -1.59 53.62 11.37
CA THR A 90 -1.13 54.07 12.68
C THR A 90 0.14 53.32 13.06
N LEU A 91 1.24 54.04 13.28
CA LEU A 91 2.53 53.47 13.67
C LEU A 91 2.92 53.96 15.07
N GLY A 92 3.35 53.05 15.94
CA GLY A 92 3.71 53.40 17.32
C GLY A 92 2.51 53.61 18.25
N THR A 93 2.75 54.15 19.44
CA THR A 93 1.75 54.36 20.51
C THR A 93 1.18 55.78 20.57
N ASP A 94 1.61 56.67 19.67
CA ASP A 94 1.22 58.09 19.65
C ASP A 94 -0.06 58.35 18.84
N GLY A 95 -0.62 57.31 18.21
CA GLY A 95 -1.90 57.37 17.49
C GLY A 95 -1.86 58.18 16.19
N LYS A 96 -0.68 58.58 15.69
CA LYS A 96 -0.56 59.36 14.46
C LYS A 96 -0.70 58.49 13.22
N PHE A 97 -1.38 59.05 12.22
CA PHE A 97 -1.52 58.43 10.91
C PHE A 97 -0.30 58.74 10.04
N HIS A 98 0.23 57.70 9.40
CA HIS A 98 1.24 57.77 8.37
C HIS A 98 0.61 57.36 7.04
N SER A 99 0.66 58.25 6.06
CA SER A 99 0.06 58.02 4.74
C SER A 99 1.03 57.28 3.82
N PHE A 100 0.55 56.18 3.27
CA PHE A 100 1.19 55.39 2.23
C PHE A 100 0.35 55.48 0.97
N TYR A 101 0.93 55.22 -0.19
CA TYR A 101 0.22 55.08 -1.45
C TYR A 101 0.51 53.70 -2.02
N ARG A 102 -0.53 52.89 -2.24
CA ARG A 102 -0.38 51.52 -2.74
C ARG A 102 -1.04 51.39 -4.11
N ASN A 103 -0.29 50.88 -5.07
CA ASN A 103 -0.74 50.49 -6.40
C ASN A 103 -0.12 49.14 -6.79
N TRP A 104 -0.65 48.50 -7.82
CA TRP A 104 -0.07 47.26 -8.34
C TRP A 104 -0.26 47.15 -9.85
N GLN A 105 0.67 46.45 -10.48
CA GLN A 105 0.65 46.09 -11.89
C GLN A 105 0.55 44.57 -12.04
N VAL A 106 -0.15 44.11 -13.07
CA VAL A 106 -0.42 42.71 -13.33
C VAL A 106 -0.06 42.40 -14.78
N GLU A 107 0.78 41.39 -14.96
CA GLU A 107 1.13 40.85 -16.26
C GLU A 107 0.66 39.40 -16.39
N ASP A 108 -0.11 39.12 -17.43
CA ASP A 108 -0.57 37.78 -17.77
C ASP A 108 0.56 36.97 -18.40
N LYS A 109 0.83 35.79 -17.85
CA LYS A 109 1.83 34.84 -18.36
C LYS A 109 1.18 33.50 -18.71
N TYR A 110 1.61 32.97 -19.85
CA TYR A 110 1.15 31.71 -20.43
C TYR A 110 2.34 30.77 -20.53
N PHE A 111 2.16 29.51 -20.14
CA PHE A 111 3.17 28.48 -20.36
C PHE A 111 2.87 27.80 -21.70
N SER A 112 3.68 28.08 -22.71
CA SER A 112 3.41 27.71 -24.09
C SER A 112 4.54 26.84 -24.64
N ASP A 113 4.18 25.97 -25.59
CA ASP A 113 5.13 25.25 -26.43
C ASP A 113 5.73 26.21 -27.45
N SER A 114 7.01 26.55 -27.26
CA SER A 114 7.73 27.47 -28.11
C SER A 114 8.29 26.79 -29.37
N THR A 115 8.29 25.45 -29.42
CA THR A 115 8.97 24.62 -30.43
C THR A 115 8.02 23.83 -31.34
N GLY A 116 6.76 23.65 -30.93
CA GLY A 116 5.72 22.94 -31.67
C GLY A 116 5.76 21.42 -31.53
N ASP A 117 6.40 20.88 -30.50
CA ASP A 117 6.52 19.44 -30.24
C ASP A 117 5.35 18.85 -29.42
N GLY A 118 4.40 19.70 -29.01
CA GLY A 118 3.25 19.32 -28.20
C GLY A 118 3.50 19.40 -26.69
N VAL A 119 4.67 19.87 -26.26
CA VAL A 119 5.05 20.02 -24.85
C VAL A 119 5.34 21.49 -24.55
N ALA A 120 4.59 22.07 -23.61
CA ALA A 120 4.86 23.45 -23.17
C ALA A 120 6.22 23.55 -22.48
N ASP A 121 7.03 24.55 -22.86
CA ASP A 121 8.43 24.64 -22.44
C ASP A 121 8.84 26.04 -21.95
N THR A 122 8.10 27.11 -22.31
CA THR A 122 8.50 28.49 -22.06
C THR A 122 7.35 29.37 -21.57
N TRP A 123 7.64 30.22 -20.58
CA TRP A 123 6.74 31.29 -20.15
C TRP A 123 6.76 32.47 -21.12
N MET A 124 5.58 32.88 -21.59
CA MET A 124 5.40 34.00 -22.52
C MET A 124 4.33 34.96 -22.01
N ASP A 125 4.52 36.26 -22.26
CA ASP A 125 3.47 37.27 -22.07
C ASP A 125 2.48 37.29 -23.24
N THR A 126 1.37 38.00 -23.05
CA THR A 126 0.31 38.17 -24.06
C THR A 126 0.83 38.70 -25.41
N VAL A 127 1.73 39.68 -25.40
CA VAL A 127 2.25 40.33 -26.62
C VAL A 127 3.13 39.35 -27.40
N THR A 128 3.99 38.62 -26.68
CA THR A 128 4.88 37.61 -27.24
C THR A 128 4.09 36.43 -27.83
N LEU A 129 3.05 35.97 -27.13
CA LEU A 129 2.21 34.86 -27.58
C LEU A 129 1.43 35.21 -28.86
N LEU A 130 0.78 36.39 -28.88
CA LEU A 130 0.05 36.88 -30.05
C LEU A 130 0.98 37.21 -31.22
N GLY A 131 2.17 37.75 -30.95
CA GLY A 131 3.20 38.02 -31.96
C GLY A 131 3.69 36.78 -32.70
N ARG A 132 3.52 35.59 -32.09
CA ARG A 132 3.82 34.28 -32.70
C ARG A 132 2.60 33.63 -33.39
N GLY A 133 1.44 34.29 -33.40
CA GLY A 133 0.22 33.77 -34.01
C GLY A 133 -0.44 32.61 -33.25
N LEU A 134 -0.07 32.40 -31.98
CA LEU A 134 -0.68 31.38 -31.13
C LEU A 134 -1.96 31.93 -30.47
N PRO A 135 -3.04 31.12 -30.36
CA PRO A 135 -4.26 31.56 -29.69
C PRO A 135 -4.00 31.72 -28.19
N LEU A 136 -4.61 32.73 -27.58
CA LEU A 136 -4.60 32.89 -26.13
C LEU A 136 -5.48 31.81 -25.48
N PRO A 137 -4.95 31.05 -24.51
CA PRO A 137 -5.78 30.25 -23.61
C PRO A 137 -6.87 31.12 -22.94
N PRO A 138 -7.99 30.51 -22.50
CA PRO A 138 -9.12 31.25 -21.92
C PRO A 138 -8.79 32.02 -20.63
N PHE A 139 -7.70 31.65 -19.96
CA PHE A 139 -7.15 32.37 -18.80
C PHE A 139 -5.63 32.17 -18.75
N PRO A 140 -4.88 33.12 -18.16
CA PRO A 140 -3.44 33.01 -18.02
C PRO A 140 -3.04 31.94 -16.99
N ALA A 141 -1.98 31.19 -17.30
CA ALA A 141 -1.46 30.14 -16.43
C ALA A 141 -0.86 30.70 -15.12
N GLN A 142 -0.39 31.95 -15.14
CA GLN A 142 -0.14 32.74 -13.94
C GLN A 142 -0.26 34.24 -14.23
N LYS A 143 -0.52 35.03 -13.19
CA LYS A 143 -0.44 36.49 -13.18
C LYS A 143 0.78 36.90 -12.37
N GLN A 144 1.71 37.60 -13.00
CA GLN A 144 2.84 38.22 -12.32
C GLN A 144 2.40 39.59 -11.82
N VAL A 145 2.47 39.80 -10.52
CA VAL A 145 1.99 41.01 -9.86
C VAL A 145 3.13 41.73 -9.17
N THR A 146 3.28 43.01 -9.44
CA THR A 146 4.23 43.90 -8.75
C THR A 146 3.43 44.89 -7.92
N VAL A 147 3.47 44.77 -6.60
CA VAL A 147 2.83 45.71 -5.68
C VAL A 147 3.84 46.78 -5.26
N THR A 148 3.51 48.03 -5.53
CA THR A 148 4.35 49.18 -5.18
C THR A 148 3.69 49.97 -4.05
N VAL A 149 4.49 50.31 -3.03
CA VAL A 149 4.06 51.10 -1.87
C VAL A 149 5.00 52.27 -1.68
N GLU A 150 4.45 53.47 -1.76
CA GLU A 150 5.18 54.74 -1.63
C GLU A 150 4.81 55.46 -0.34
N TRP A 151 5.76 56.17 0.27
CA TRP A 151 5.51 57.02 1.44
C TRP A 151 6.53 58.15 1.54
N VAL A 152 6.25 59.15 2.35
CA VAL A 152 7.19 60.25 2.62
C VAL A 152 7.93 59.98 3.95
N ASP A 153 9.27 60.02 3.93
CA ASP A 153 10.08 59.82 5.12
C ASP A 153 10.09 61.04 6.06
N THR A 154 10.73 60.92 7.22
CA THR A 154 10.84 62.00 8.22
C THR A 154 11.64 63.22 7.73
N LYS A 155 12.24 63.17 6.54
CA LYS A 155 12.99 64.27 5.90
C LYS A 155 12.24 64.88 4.71
N GLY A 156 11.04 64.38 4.38
CA GLY A 156 10.25 64.86 3.25
C GLY A 156 10.58 64.17 1.92
N ASN A 157 11.38 63.11 1.91
CA ASN A 157 11.70 62.38 0.68
C ASN A 157 10.65 61.30 0.40
N THR A 158 10.26 61.15 -0.88
CA THR A 158 9.46 60.01 -1.31
C THR A 158 10.31 58.74 -1.34
N MET A 159 9.86 57.75 -0.61
CA MET A 159 10.42 56.40 -0.54
C MET A 159 9.46 55.43 -1.21
N THR A 160 9.99 54.37 -1.81
CA THR A 160 9.20 53.34 -2.48
C THR A 160 9.75 51.96 -2.18
N ILE A 161 8.86 50.97 -2.16
CA ILE A 161 9.19 49.56 -2.27
C ILE A 161 8.34 48.94 -3.36
N ALA A 162 8.93 48.01 -4.12
CA ALA A 162 8.22 47.13 -5.05
C ALA A 162 8.42 45.70 -4.57
N VAL A 163 7.33 44.93 -4.53
CA VAL A 163 7.33 43.51 -4.16
C VAL A 163 6.69 42.75 -5.31
N ASP A 164 7.44 41.81 -5.88
CA ASP A 164 6.98 40.93 -6.96
C ASP A 164 6.43 39.61 -6.41
N GLY A 165 5.39 39.10 -7.03
CA GLY A 165 4.83 37.80 -6.71
C GLY A 165 3.96 37.25 -7.84
N ASN A 166 3.84 35.93 -7.90
CA ASN A 166 3.01 35.27 -8.90
C ASN A 166 1.73 34.73 -8.25
N ILE A 167 0.62 34.79 -8.98
CA ILE A 167 -0.68 34.24 -8.60
C ILE A 167 -1.11 33.26 -9.69
N ALA A 168 -1.32 31.99 -9.32
CA ALA A 168 -1.82 30.95 -10.21
C ALA A 168 -3.36 30.86 -10.13
N PRO A 169 -4.06 30.33 -11.15
CA PRO A 169 -5.52 30.19 -11.17
C PRO A 169 -6.04 29.05 -10.26
N VAL A 170 -5.55 28.96 -9.03
CA VAL A 170 -6.00 28.00 -8.02
C VAL A 170 -6.56 28.76 -6.81
N SER A 171 -7.85 28.60 -6.53
CA SER A 171 -8.49 29.27 -5.39
C SER A 171 -7.95 28.75 -4.06
N LEU A 172 -7.99 29.57 -3.00
CA LEU A 172 -7.54 29.15 -1.66
C LEU A 172 -8.34 27.95 -1.13
N ALA A 173 -9.63 27.85 -1.45
CA ALA A 173 -10.48 26.73 -1.06
C ALA A 173 -10.01 25.40 -1.69
N HIS A 174 -9.53 25.42 -2.94
CA HIS A 174 -8.96 24.25 -3.61
C HIS A 174 -7.49 24.01 -3.25
N SER A 175 -6.81 25.01 -2.67
CA SER A 175 -5.38 24.97 -2.33
C SER A 175 -5.11 24.65 -0.86
N TYR A 176 -6.12 24.56 0.01
CA TYR A 176 -5.93 24.44 1.47
C TYR A 176 -4.92 23.35 1.88
N HIS A 177 -4.87 22.24 1.15
CA HIS A 177 -3.89 21.17 1.36
C HIS A 177 -2.46 21.49 0.88
N ALA A 178 -2.30 22.31 -0.17
CA ALA A 178 -1.01 22.70 -0.74
C ALA A 178 -0.34 23.89 -0.02
N ILE A 179 -1.13 24.79 0.60
CA ILE A 179 -0.60 25.95 1.36
C ILE A 179 -0.37 25.67 2.85
N ASN A 180 -0.98 24.63 3.43
CA ASN A 180 -0.79 24.22 4.83
C ASN A 180 0.02 22.92 4.96
N GLU A 181 0.95 22.66 4.05
CA GLU A 181 1.84 21.50 4.16
C GLU A 181 2.83 21.70 5.32
N SER A 182 2.63 20.97 6.42
CA SER A 182 3.69 20.78 7.41
C SER A 182 4.76 19.83 6.87
N ASP A 183 6.02 19.96 7.30
CA ASP A 183 7.16 19.09 6.90
C ASP A 183 6.88 17.58 7.02
N ASN A 184 5.86 17.17 7.79
CA ASN A 184 5.46 15.78 7.99
C ASN A 184 4.45 15.22 6.97
N VAL A 185 3.96 15.98 5.99
CA VAL A 185 2.98 15.47 5.01
C VAL A 185 3.61 14.49 4.01
N LYS A 186 4.93 14.55 3.78
CA LYS A 186 5.67 13.52 3.02
C LYS A 186 6.05 12.29 3.85
N ALA A 187 5.88 12.32 5.17
CA ALA A 187 6.04 11.14 5.99
C ALA A 187 4.78 10.26 5.82
N GLN A 188 4.82 9.32 4.88
CA GLN A 188 3.78 8.30 4.80
C GLN A 188 3.63 7.63 6.18
N PRO A 189 2.39 7.39 6.65
CA PRO A 189 2.16 6.73 7.93
C PRO A 189 2.95 5.43 7.98
N GLN A 190 3.87 5.34 8.94
CA GLN A 190 4.69 4.15 9.13
C GLN A 190 3.94 3.23 10.09
N VAL A 191 3.51 2.07 9.58
CA VAL A 191 2.88 1.06 10.41
C VAL A 191 3.97 0.12 10.93
N PRO A 192 4.28 0.08 12.24
CA PRO A 192 5.21 -0.89 12.77
C PRO A 192 4.67 -2.30 12.54
N PHE A 193 5.57 -3.24 12.23
CA PHE A 193 5.23 -4.63 11.99
C PHE A 193 6.01 -5.54 12.94
N THR A 194 5.38 -6.64 13.37
CA THR A 194 6.03 -7.69 14.15
C THR A 194 5.96 -8.97 13.33
N PRO A 195 7.08 -9.42 12.74
CA PRO A 195 7.14 -10.66 12.00
C PRO A 195 6.67 -11.85 12.82
N GLY A 196 6.03 -12.80 12.17
CA GLY A 196 5.76 -14.10 12.75
C GLY A 196 7.05 -14.89 13.03
N SER A 197 6.89 -16.04 13.67
CA SER A 197 8.02 -16.93 14.01
C SER A 197 7.82 -18.30 13.38
N ALA A 198 8.93 -18.91 12.97
CA ALA A 198 8.98 -20.30 12.55
C ALA A 198 8.56 -21.21 13.73
N PRO A 199 8.01 -22.41 13.46
CA PRO A 199 7.70 -22.97 12.13
C PRO A 199 6.39 -22.43 11.52
N ASP A 200 5.61 -21.64 12.27
CA ASP A 200 4.26 -21.29 11.87
C ASP A 200 4.19 -20.24 10.76
N VAL A 201 5.12 -19.30 10.78
CA VAL A 201 5.25 -18.21 9.80
C VAL A 201 6.71 -18.14 9.37
N ILE A 202 6.93 -18.21 8.06
CA ILE A 202 8.26 -18.14 7.47
C ILE A 202 8.37 -16.85 6.65
N SER A 203 9.36 -16.03 7.01
CA SER A 203 9.70 -14.83 6.25
C SER A 203 10.69 -15.14 5.14
N TYR A 204 10.52 -14.50 3.99
CA TYR A 204 11.40 -14.57 2.83
C TYR A 204 11.95 -13.20 2.49
N ASN A 205 13.26 -13.13 2.25
CA ASN A 205 13.92 -11.91 1.80
C ASN A 205 13.62 -11.69 0.31
N LEU A 206 13.12 -10.51 -0.04
CA LEU A 206 12.85 -10.12 -1.43
C LEU A 206 13.96 -9.23 -2.03
N GLY A 207 15.05 -9.00 -1.31
CA GLY A 207 16.06 -8.00 -1.64
C GLY A 207 15.67 -6.58 -1.20
N ASN A 208 16.61 -5.64 -1.27
CA ASN A 208 16.41 -4.23 -0.87
C ASN A 208 15.81 -4.06 0.54
N ASN A 209 16.19 -4.93 1.48
CA ASN A 209 15.67 -5.00 2.86
C ASN A 209 14.15 -5.29 2.94
N GLN A 210 13.50 -5.71 1.86
CA GLN A 210 12.11 -6.13 1.88
C GLN A 210 12.00 -7.61 2.26
N GLN A 211 10.95 -7.93 2.99
CA GLN A 211 10.59 -9.27 3.40
C GLN A 211 9.11 -9.52 3.06
N VAL A 212 8.75 -10.78 2.86
CA VAL A 212 7.36 -11.23 2.76
C VAL A 212 7.11 -12.43 3.65
N GLU A 213 5.94 -12.50 4.27
CA GLU A 213 5.48 -13.67 5.02
C GLU A 213 3.96 -13.82 4.90
N ALA A 214 3.47 -15.05 5.04
CA ALA A 214 2.04 -15.33 5.15
C ALA A 214 1.67 -15.66 6.61
N SER A 215 0.53 -15.16 7.06
CA SER A 215 -0.03 -15.51 8.36
C SER A 215 -0.40 -16.99 8.43
N LYS A 216 -0.64 -17.47 9.65
CA LYS A 216 -1.34 -18.75 9.83
C LYS A 216 -2.74 -18.63 9.20
N PRO A 217 -3.22 -19.63 8.44
CA PRO A 217 -4.59 -19.62 7.97
C PRO A 217 -5.54 -19.81 9.16
N LEU A 218 -6.64 -19.09 9.19
CA LEU A 218 -7.63 -19.15 10.26
C LEU A 218 -8.87 -19.87 9.71
N PRO A 219 -9.01 -21.19 9.97
CA PRO A 219 -10.20 -21.91 9.58
C PRO A 219 -11.40 -21.46 10.39
N GLU A 220 -12.58 -21.45 9.78
CA GLU A 220 -13.88 -21.25 10.40
C GLU A 220 -14.87 -22.23 9.75
N SER A 221 -15.62 -22.95 10.58
CA SER A 221 -16.74 -23.77 10.11
C SER A 221 -18.03 -23.00 10.36
N ILE A 222 -18.75 -22.68 9.29
CA ILE A 222 -20.01 -21.94 9.40
C ILE A 222 -21.14 -22.95 9.44
N ASN A 223 -21.73 -23.11 10.63
CA ASN A 223 -22.79 -24.09 10.94
C ASN A 223 -24.08 -23.90 10.10
N GLN A 224 -24.21 -22.79 9.37
CA GLN A 224 -25.23 -22.64 8.34
C GLN A 224 -24.64 -23.24 7.06
N GLY A 225 -25.04 -24.46 6.69
CA GLY A 225 -24.78 -25.03 5.36
C GLY A 225 -23.54 -25.94 5.18
N ASN A 226 -22.80 -26.28 6.23
CA ASN A 226 -21.49 -26.98 6.14
C ASN A 226 -20.47 -26.25 5.26
N ASN A 227 -20.51 -24.91 5.25
CA ASN A 227 -19.55 -24.10 4.52
C ASN A 227 -18.24 -23.98 5.31
N HIS A 228 -17.14 -24.22 4.61
CA HIS A 228 -15.79 -24.04 5.12
C HIS A 228 -15.26 -22.68 4.67
N LEU A 229 -14.72 -21.90 5.60
CA LEU A 229 -14.12 -20.59 5.32
C LEU A 229 -12.73 -20.55 5.94
N VAL A 230 -11.75 -20.03 5.20
CA VAL A 230 -10.39 -19.85 5.68
C VAL A 230 -9.90 -18.46 5.33
N GLU A 231 -9.48 -17.71 6.34
CA GLU A 231 -8.86 -16.40 6.17
C GLU A 231 -7.34 -16.48 6.34
N LEU A 232 -6.59 -15.76 5.50
CA LEU A 232 -5.15 -15.59 5.69
C LEU A 232 -4.70 -14.26 5.13
N SER A 233 -3.60 -13.73 5.65
CA SER A 233 -3.00 -12.49 5.18
C SER A 233 -1.56 -12.70 4.74
N SER A 234 -1.12 -11.96 3.72
CA SER A 234 0.29 -11.84 3.34
C SER A 234 0.78 -10.43 3.65
N TYR A 235 1.94 -10.35 4.28
CA TYR A 235 2.55 -9.09 4.71
C TYR A 235 3.88 -8.90 4.00
N ARG A 236 4.06 -7.74 3.37
CA ARG A 236 5.36 -7.24 2.93
C ARG A 236 5.81 -6.11 3.83
N TYR A 237 7.05 -6.19 4.31
CA TYR A 237 7.60 -5.20 5.22
C TYR A 237 9.06 -4.92 4.92
N VAL A 238 9.51 -3.72 5.27
CA VAL A 238 10.94 -3.36 5.24
C VAL A 238 11.54 -3.67 6.60
N SER A 239 12.68 -4.38 6.59
CA SER A 239 13.42 -4.79 7.78
C SER A 239 14.65 -3.91 7.98
N SER A 240 14.82 -3.34 9.17
CA SER A 240 16.00 -2.56 9.55
C SER A 240 16.44 -2.96 10.97
N GLY A 241 17.28 -3.98 11.06
CA GLY A 241 17.64 -4.61 12.33
C GLY A 241 16.41 -5.18 13.04
N GLN A 242 16.14 -4.71 14.26
CA GLN A 242 15.00 -5.12 15.08
C GLN A 242 13.71 -4.33 14.80
N LYS A 243 13.74 -3.38 13.84
CA LYS A 243 12.59 -2.55 13.50
C LYS A 243 12.06 -2.95 12.13
N HIS A 244 10.77 -3.27 12.08
CA HIS A 244 10.09 -3.64 10.85
C HIS A 244 8.93 -2.69 10.58
N LYS A 245 8.71 -2.38 9.30
CA LYS A 245 7.70 -1.43 8.84
C LYS A 245 6.87 -2.09 7.76
N LEU A 246 5.57 -2.22 8.00
CA LEU A 246 4.64 -2.77 7.03
C LEU A 246 4.56 -1.85 5.81
N VAL A 247 4.66 -2.46 4.62
CA VAL A 247 4.56 -1.77 3.33
C VAL A 247 3.30 -2.19 2.59
N LYS A 248 2.96 -3.48 2.62
CA LYS A 248 1.76 -4.01 1.95
C LYS A 248 1.16 -5.12 2.80
N GLN A 249 -0.17 -5.11 2.94
CA GLN A 249 -0.95 -6.21 3.47
C GLN A 249 -1.92 -6.67 2.38
N GLN A 250 -2.04 -7.98 2.22
CA GLN A 250 -2.98 -8.61 1.30
C GLN A 250 -3.83 -9.58 2.11
N ASP A 251 -5.13 -9.35 2.16
CA ASP A 251 -6.06 -10.23 2.87
C ASP A 251 -6.77 -11.14 1.89
N PHE A 252 -6.75 -12.43 2.19
CA PHE A 252 -7.39 -13.47 1.41
C PHE A 252 -8.45 -14.17 2.24
N LEU A 253 -9.48 -14.61 1.54
CA LEU A 253 -10.55 -15.43 2.10
C LEU A 253 -10.88 -16.50 1.08
N THR A 254 -10.86 -17.76 1.48
CA THR A 254 -11.31 -18.87 0.63
C THR A 254 -12.50 -19.53 1.27
N LEU A 255 -13.59 -19.71 0.53
CA LEU A 255 -14.78 -20.34 1.07
C LEU A 255 -15.39 -21.38 0.12
N SER A 256 -16.03 -22.39 0.70
CA SER A 256 -16.79 -23.40 -0.02
C SER A 256 -18.26 -23.02 -0.10
N CYS A 257 -18.88 -23.20 -1.26
CA CYS A 257 -20.27 -22.87 -1.57
C CYS A 257 -20.96 -24.01 -2.31
N LYS A 258 -22.25 -24.16 -2.05
CA LYS A 258 -23.16 -25.00 -2.82
C LYS A 258 -23.98 -24.12 -3.76
N CYS A 259 -23.84 -24.37 -5.05
CA CYS A 259 -24.42 -23.55 -6.11
C CYS A 259 -25.39 -24.37 -6.98
N LYS A 260 -26.16 -23.67 -7.82
CA LYS A 260 -26.95 -24.23 -8.93
C LYS A 260 -26.69 -23.42 -10.18
N LEU A 261 -26.57 -24.09 -11.33
CA LEU A 261 -26.40 -23.40 -12.60
C LEU A 261 -27.62 -22.51 -12.92
N ALA A 262 -27.36 -21.30 -13.37
CA ALA A 262 -28.38 -20.31 -13.74
C ALA A 262 -28.39 -20.01 -15.26
N GLY A 263 -27.43 -20.55 -16.01
CA GLY A 263 -27.27 -20.32 -17.45
C GLY A 263 -26.48 -19.04 -17.73
N SER A 264 -26.57 -18.54 -18.96
CA SER A 264 -25.79 -17.38 -19.39
C SER A 264 -26.37 -16.07 -18.84
N GLY A 265 -25.49 -15.24 -18.28
CA GLY A 265 -25.82 -13.94 -17.69
C GLY A 265 -24.59 -13.04 -17.57
N ASN A 266 -24.77 -11.93 -16.85
CA ASN A 266 -23.68 -11.02 -16.52
C ASN A 266 -22.95 -11.52 -15.27
N GLY A 267 -21.65 -11.74 -15.38
CA GLY A 267 -20.76 -12.00 -14.25
C GLY A 267 -19.48 -11.19 -14.38
N TYR A 268 -18.56 -11.34 -13.43
CA TYR A 268 -17.27 -10.65 -13.44
C TYR A 268 -16.11 -11.61 -13.68
N THR A 269 -15.09 -11.15 -14.41
CA THR A 269 -13.77 -11.82 -14.43
C THR A 269 -13.11 -11.73 -13.05
N PRO A 270 -12.10 -12.57 -12.73
CA PRO A 270 -11.35 -12.37 -11.50
C PRO A 270 -10.71 -10.98 -11.46
N ALA A 271 -10.61 -10.43 -10.25
CA ALA A 271 -9.58 -9.44 -9.97
C ALA A 271 -8.20 -10.11 -9.99
N MET A 272 -7.16 -9.41 -10.41
CA MET A 272 -5.83 -10.03 -10.60
C MET A 272 -4.70 -9.10 -10.15
N THR A 273 -3.64 -9.68 -9.61
CA THR A 273 -2.34 -8.99 -9.48
C THR A 273 -1.62 -9.06 -10.81
N VAL A 274 -1.24 -7.91 -11.37
CA VAL A 274 -0.46 -7.83 -12.61
C VAL A 274 0.79 -6.99 -12.40
N LEU A 275 1.80 -7.21 -13.23
CA LEU A 275 3.00 -6.37 -13.25
C LEU A 275 2.78 -5.12 -14.11
N LYS A 276 2.97 -3.94 -13.53
CA LYS A 276 3.03 -2.65 -14.26
C LYS A 276 4.37 -2.00 -13.97
N GLY A 277 5.24 -1.92 -14.99
CA GLY A 277 6.63 -1.55 -14.77
C GLY A 277 7.33 -2.60 -13.90
N ASP A 278 7.88 -2.17 -12.76
CA ASP A 278 8.51 -3.05 -11.77
C ASP A 278 7.64 -3.29 -10.51
N GLU A 279 6.35 -2.91 -10.55
CA GLU A 279 5.45 -2.99 -9.40
C GLU A 279 4.25 -3.93 -9.63
N LEU A 280 3.91 -4.71 -8.61
CA LEU A 280 2.72 -5.55 -8.58
C LEU A 280 1.48 -4.73 -8.18
N VAL A 281 0.56 -4.58 -9.14
CA VAL A 281 -0.66 -3.79 -9.01
C VAL A 281 -1.88 -4.71 -9.06
N ASP A 282 -2.82 -4.50 -8.14
CA ASP A 282 -4.08 -5.23 -8.10
C ASP A 282 -5.11 -4.52 -8.98
N LEU A 283 -5.68 -5.23 -9.96
CA LEU A 283 -6.74 -4.72 -10.83
C LEU A 283 -8.06 -5.43 -10.50
N PRO A 284 -9.18 -4.69 -10.39
CA PRO A 284 -10.49 -5.31 -10.21
C PRO A 284 -10.90 -6.09 -11.47
N GLY A 285 -11.80 -7.05 -11.28
CA GLY A 285 -12.45 -7.75 -12.38
C GLY A 285 -13.36 -6.82 -13.19
N TYR A 286 -13.66 -7.20 -14.43
CA TYR A 286 -14.55 -6.47 -15.32
C TYR A 286 -15.76 -7.34 -15.72
N PRO A 287 -16.90 -6.74 -16.09
CA PRO A 287 -18.09 -7.49 -16.45
C PRO A 287 -17.90 -8.25 -17.78
N GLU A 288 -18.42 -9.47 -17.82
CA GLU A 288 -18.38 -10.37 -18.98
C GLU A 288 -19.71 -11.16 -19.07
N VAL A 289 -20.12 -11.52 -20.29
CA VAL A 289 -21.27 -12.40 -20.52
C VAL A 289 -20.78 -13.85 -20.56
N LYS A 290 -21.26 -14.66 -19.62
CA LYS A 290 -20.79 -16.04 -19.41
C LYS A 290 -21.84 -16.87 -18.69
N ASP A 291 -21.58 -18.16 -18.54
CA ASP A 291 -22.39 -18.97 -17.63
C ASP A 291 -22.26 -18.45 -16.20
N THR A 292 -23.35 -18.57 -15.45
CA THR A 292 -23.46 -18.08 -14.08
C THR A 292 -24.20 -19.11 -13.24
N GLY A 293 -24.07 -19.00 -11.93
CA GLY A 293 -24.83 -19.77 -10.95
C GLY A 293 -25.49 -18.89 -9.90
N VAL A 294 -26.28 -19.54 -9.06
CA VAL A 294 -26.92 -18.96 -7.88
C VAL A 294 -26.71 -19.89 -6.69
N VAL A 295 -26.80 -19.35 -5.47
CA VAL A 295 -26.75 -20.17 -4.25
C VAL A 295 -27.84 -21.24 -4.26
N ALA A 296 -27.49 -22.46 -3.84
CA ALA A 296 -28.41 -23.59 -3.88
C ALA A 296 -29.52 -23.52 -2.81
N ASP A 297 -29.24 -22.84 -1.70
CA ASP A 297 -30.12 -22.61 -0.55
C ASP A 297 -29.73 -21.30 0.18
N ASN A 298 -30.55 -20.89 1.16
CA ASN A 298 -30.43 -19.63 1.89
C ASN A 298 -29.62 -19.73 3.21
N GLN A 299 -28.95 -20.86 3.47
CA GLN A 299 -28.16 -21.09 4.67
C GLN A 299 -26.67 -21.03 4.36
N GLN A 300 -26.23 -20.08 3.52
CA GLN A 300 -24.84 -19.95 3.11
C GLN A 300 -24.32 -18.53 3.31
N PRO A 301 -23.00 -18.33 3.47
CA PRO A 301 -22.41 -17.00 3.58
C PRO A 301 -22.78 -16.11 2.39
N ALA A 302 -23.02 -14.81 2.63
CA ALA A 302 -23.37 -13.84 1.58
C ALA A 302 -22.35 -13.77 0.42
N ARG A 303 -21.10 -14.17 0.66
CA ARG A 303 -20.06 -14.23 -0.38
C ARG A 303 -20.30 -15.36 -1.38
N CYS A 304 -21.11 -16.36 -1.04
CA CYS A 304 -21.53 -17.39 -1.99
C CYS A 304 -22.37 -16.84 -3.14
N ASP A 305 -23.08 -15.72 -2.97
CA ASP A 305 -23.79 -15.07 -4.07
C ASP A 305 -22.82 -14.63 -5.17
N VAL A 306 -21.69 -14.04 -4.79
CA VAL A 306 -20.63 -13.61 -5.73
C VAL A 306 -19.88 -14.83 -6.28
N CYS A 307 -19.53 -15.78 -5.42
CA CYS A 307 -18.87 -17.02 -5.84
C CYS A 307 -19.67 -17.78 -6.91
N CYS A 308 -20.93 -18.10 -6.62
CA CYS A 308 -21.77 -18.86 -7.56
C CYS A 308 -22.04 -18.08 -8.85
N ARG A 309 -22.23 -16.75 -8.77
CA ARG A 309 -22.49 -15.91 -9.95
C ARG A 309 -21.27 -15.80 -10.85
N ASP A 310 -20.10 -15.53 -10.27
CA ASP A 310 -18.94 -15.05 -11.02
C ASP A 310 -17.87 -16.12 -11.26
N HIS A 311 -17.77 -17.20 -10.47
CA HIS A 311 -16.74 -18.23 -10.63
C HIS A 311 -17.08 -19.19 -11.77
N HIS A 312 -17.05 -18.65 -12.98
CA HIS A 312 -17.27 -19.33 -14.25
C HIS A 312 -16.28 -18.74 -15.24
N ASP A 313 -15.68 -19.58 -16.07
CA ASP A 313 -14.77 -19.15 -17.11
C ASP A 313 -15.43 -19.32 -18.49
N ASN A 314 -15.01 -18.50 -19.46
CA ASN A 314 -15.40 -18.66 -20.86
C ASN A 314 -14.16 -18.49 -21.76
N MET A 315 -14.29 -18.78 -23.05
CA MET A 315 -13.14 -18.70 -23.98
C MET A 315 -12.57 -17.28 -24.13
N ASN A 316 -13.38 -16.23 -23.95
CA ASN A 316 -12.89 -14.85 -23.99
C ASN A 316 -11.96 -14.56 -22.81
N MET A 317 -12.34 -15.02 -21.62
CA MET A 317 -11.55 -14.93 -20.40
C MET A 317 -10.24 -15.72 -20.51
N VAL A 318 -10.25 -16.88 -21.17
CA VAL A 318 -9.01 -17.61 -21.49
C VAL A 318 -8.11 -16.78 -22.41
N ALA A 319 -8.67 -16.23 -23.48
CA ALA A 319 -7.92 -15.44 -24.46
C ALA A 319 -7.37 -14.12 -23.90
N SER A 320 -8.07 -13.47 -22.98
CA SER A 320 -7.61 -12.27 -22.28
C SER A 320 -6.75 -12.56 -21.05
N GLU A 321 -6.48 -13.83 -20.76
CA GLU A 321 -5.78 -14.31 -19.57
C GLU A 321 -6.46 -13.92 -18.24
N ALA A 322 -7.74 -13.56 -18.24
CA ALA A 322 -8.52 -13.16 -17.06
C ALA A 322 -9.51 -14.27 -16.65
N TYR A 323 -8.98 -15.42 -16.20
CA TYR A 323 -9.74 -16.63 -15.84
C TYR A 323 -9.42 -17.11 -14.42
N TYR A 324 -10.38 -17.77 -13.76
CA TYR A 324 -10.24 -18.30 -12.39
C TYR A 324 -9.36 -19.54 -12.35
N ARG A 325 -9.65 -20.53 -13.21
CA ARG A 325 -8.77 -21.69 -13.46
C ARG A 325 -9.06 -22.34 -14.81
N LEU A 326 -8.12 -23.13 -15.31
CA LEU A 326 -8.30 -23.94 -16.52
C LEU A 326 -8.27 -25.42 -16.19
N GLU A 327 -8.99 -26.21 -16.96
CA GLU A 327 -8.89 -27.67 -17.00
C GLU A 327 -8.40 -28.06 -18.40
N GLY A 328 -7.18 -28.58 -18.51
CA GLY A 328 -6.58 -28.94 -19.81
C GLY A 328 -6.45 -27.76 -20.79
N GLY A 329 -6.32 -26.52 -20.29
CA GLY A 329 -6.23 -25.31 -21.11
C GLY A 329 -7.57 -24.72 -21.56
N LEU A 330 -8.69 -25.29 -21.13
CA LEU A 330 -10.05 -24.83 -21.43
C LEU A 330 -10.71 -24.24 -20.17
N PRO A 331 -11.79 -23.45 -20.33
CA PRO A 331 -12.63 -23.04 -19.21
C PRO A 331 -13.01 -24.24 -18.34
N HIS A 332 -12.86 -24.10 -17.03
CA HIS A 332 -13.15 -25.19 -16.12
C HIS A 332 -14.64 -25.52 -16.10
N SER A 333 -14.95 -26.78 -15.81
CA SER A 333 -16.32 -27.25 -15.64
C SER A 333 -16.71 -27.33 -14.16
N HIS A 334 -18.01 -27.29 -13.92
CA HIS A 334 -18.63 -27.36 -12.60
C HIS A 334 -19.18 -28.75 -12.30
N TYR A 335 -18.96 -29.25 -11.09
CA TYR A 335 -19.39 -30.58 -10.68
C TYR A 335 -19.98 -30.59 -9.28
N ASP A 336 -20.91 -31.51 -9.05
CA ASP A 336 -21.28 -31.96 -7.71
C ASP A 336 -20.39 -33.14 -7.32
N SER A 337 -19.81 -33.10 -6.13
CA SER A 337 -18.93 -34.15 -5.60
C SER A 337 -19.77 -35.15 -4.83
N VAL A 338 -19.88 -36.38 -5.36
CA VAL A 338 -20.69 -37.45 -4.73
C VAL A 338 -19.84 -38.38 -3.85
N GLY A 339 -18.59 -38.00 -3.59
CA GLY A 339 -17.63 -38.74 -2.73
C GLY A 339 -16.86 -39.84 -3.46
N GLY A 340 -15.71 -40.21 -2.89
CA GLY A 340 -14.86 -41.30 -3.40
C GLY A 340 -14.22 -41.03 -4.77
N GLY A 341 -13.99 -39.77 -5.13
CA GLY A 341 -13.44 -39.38 -6.45
C GLY A 341 -14.45 -39.44 -7.59
N ASN A 342 -15.75 -39.50 -7.30
CA ASN A 342 -16.81 -39.47 -8.30
C ASN A 342 -17.43 -38.07 -8.41
N PHE A 343 -17.71 -37.66 -9.64
CA PHE A 343 -18.16 -36.30 -9.98
C PHE A 343 -19.35 -36.36 -10.92
N THR A 344 -20.37 -35.53 -10.67
CA THR A 344 -21.47 -35.32 -11.60
C THR A 344 -21.37 -33.92 -12.19
N LYS A 345 -21.12 -33.82 -13.49
CA LYS A 345 -20.99 -32.53 -14.17
C LYS A 345 -22.34 -31.82 -14.21
N ALA A 346 -22.37 -30.56 -13.79
CA ALA A 346 -23.53 -29.70 -13.96
C ALA A 346 -23.60 -29.22 -15.41
N THR A 347 -24.77 -29.38 -16.06
CA THR A 347 -24.94 -29.09 -17.50
C THR A 347 -26.24 -28.35 -17.82
N GLN A 348 -27.25 -28.44 -16.97
CA GLN A 348 -28.55 -27.82 -17.14
C GLN A 348 -28.80 -26.77 -16.06
N ILE A 349 -29.61 -25.77 -16.39
CA ILE A 349 -30.07 -24.77 -15.40
C ILE A 349 -30.76 -25.51 -14.25
N GLY A 350 -30.34 -25.21 -13.02
CA GLY A 350 -30.81 -25.85 -11.80
C GLY A 350 -29.94 -27.00 -11.31
N ASP A 351 -29.03 -27.52 -12.13
CA ASP A 351 -28.09 -28.58 -11.71
C ASP A 351 -27.22 -28.08 -10.54
N PRO A 352 -27.12 -28.85 -9.45
CA PRO A 352 -26.27 -28.48 -8.32
C PRO A 352 -24.80 -28.68 -8.67
N TYR A 353 -23.94 -27.87 -8.06
CA TYR A 353 -22.50 -28.06 -8.04
C TYR A 353 -21.90 -27.44 -6.77
N ILE A 354 -20.67 -27.83 -6.44
CA ILE A 354 -19.91 -27.25 -5.34
C ILE A 354 -18.83 -26.36 -5.95
N GLU A 355 -18.62 -25.19 -5.35
CA GLU A 355 -17.59 -24.25 -5.76
C GLU A 355 -16.77 -23.81 -4.56
N ASN A 356 -15.44 -23.75 -4.70
CA ASN A 356 -14.58 -23.14 -3.69
C ASN A 356 -13.96 -21.90 -4.31
N CYS A 357 -14.24 -20.76 -3.71
CA CYS A 357 -13.86 -19.46 -4.25
C CYS A 357 -12.82 -18.78 -3.37
N ARG A 358 -11.75 -18.30 -3.99
CA ARG A 358 -10.78 -17.41 -3.36
C ARG A 358 -11.16 -15.96 -3.62
N PHE A 359 -11.05 -15.15 -2.58
CA PHE A 359 -11.24 -13.72 -2.60
C PHE A 359 -9.98 -13.03 -2.12
N LYS A 360 -9.75 -11.81 -2.62
CA LYS A 360 -8.71 -10.91 -2.16
C LYS A 360 -9.31 -9.55 -1.87
N ARG A 361 -8.91 -8.92 -0.76
CA ARG A 361 -9.35 -7.56 -0.44
C ARG A 361 -8.66 -6.54 -1.34
N ILE A 362 -9.43 -5.86 -2.19
CA ILE A 362 -8.98 -4.82 -3.12
C ILE A 362 -9.88 -3.60 -2.93
N ASN A 363 -9.30 -2.40 -2.76
CA ASN A 363 -10.04 -1.15 -2.53
C ASN A 363 -11.06 -1.21 -1.37
N GLY A 364 -10.81 -2.06 -0.36
CA GLY A 364 -11.69 -2.24 0.80
C GLY A 364 -12.76 -3.31 0.66
N PHE A 365 -12.91 -3.94 -0.51
CA PHE A 365 -13.90 -4.98 -0.79
C PHE A 365 -13.23 -6.32 -1.09
N TYR A 366 -13.86 -7.42 -0.72
CA TYR A 366 -13.40 -8.75 -1.15
C TYR A 366 -13.87 -8.99 -2.57
N GLU A 367 -12.92 -8.99 -3.50
CA GLU A 367 -13.14 -9.29 -4.91
C GLU A 367 -12.76 -10.74 -5.19
N LEU A 368 -13.50 -11.41 -6.08
CA LEU A 368 -13.20 -12.78 -6.47
C LEU A 368 -11.86 -12.84 -7.22
N TYR A 369 -11.04 -13.82 -6.91
CA TYR A 369 -9.62 -13.89 -7.29
C TYR A 369 -9.29 -15.28 -7.86
N PRO A 370 -8.26 -15.44 -8.72
CA PRO A 370 -7.92 -16.74 -9.30
C PRO A 370 -7.58 -17.78 -8.24
N ASP A 371 -7.88 -19.03 -8.56
CA ASP A 371 -7.73 -20.13 -7.62
C ASP A 371 -6.27 -20.29 -7.17
N TRP A 372 -6.11 -20.77 -5.95
CA TRP A 372 -4.82 -21.18 -5.43
C TRP A 372 -4.19 -22.24 -6.33
N GLN A 373 -2.87 -22.17 -6.53
CA GLN A 373 -2.11 -23.17 -7.30
C GLN A 373 -0.95 -23.69 -6.46
N LEU A 374 -1.16 -24.84 -5.84
CA LEU A 374 -0.14 -25.54 -5.08
C LEU A 374 0.99 -26.03 -5.99
N VAL A 375 2.21 -25.81 -5.54
CA VAL A 375 3.45 -26.24 -6.19
C VAL A 375 4.06 -27.42 -5.45
N ASP A 376 3.97 -27.42 -4.11
CA ASP A 376 4.46 -28.52 -3.28
C ASP A 376 3.85 -28.50 -1.87
N VAL A 377 3.87 -29.65 -1.19
CA VAL A 377 3.54 -29.80 0.22
C VAL A 377 4.74 -30.41 0.93
N ILE A 378 5.12 -29.84 2.07
CA ILE A 378 6.30 -30.28 2.82
C ILE A 378 5.91 -30.50 4.26
N ALA A 379 6.28 -31.65 4.81
CA ALA A 379 6.10 -31.96 6.22
C ALA A 379 7.43 -32.05 6.97
N PHE A 380 7.43 -31.55 8.21
CA PHE A 380 8.51 -31.70 9.17
C PHE A 380 7.95 -31.66 10.61
N GLU A 381 8.75 -32.04 11.60
CA GLU A 381 8.40 -31.90 13.01
C GLU A 381 8.51 -30.43 13.46
N ALA A 382 7.69 -29.97 14.41
CA ALA A 382 7.59 -28.56 14.79
C ALA A 382 8.92 -27.87 15.15
N SER A 383 9.86 -28.57 15.78
CA SER A 383 11.19 -28.07 16.13
C SER A 383 12.20 -28.08 14.98
N PHE A 384 11.87 -28.68 13.83
CA PHE A 384 12.80 -28.85 12.72
C PHE A 384 13.45 -27.53 12.27
N LEU A 385 12.70 -26.43 12.32
CA LEU A 385 13.15 -25.10 11.91
C LEU A 385 13.72 -24.23 13.05
N ASP A 386 13.95 -24.81 14.24
CA ASP A 386 14.46 -24.06 15.40
C ASP A 386 15.94 -23.66 15.24
N THR A 387 16.67 -24.31 14.33
CA THR A 387 18.04 -23.94 13.99
C THR A 387 18.08 -23.01 12.78
N GLN A 388 18.94 -22.00 12.83
CA GLN A 388 19.14 -21.06 11.73
C GLN A 388 19.52 -21.78 10.41
N THR A 389 20.34 -22.82 10.50
CA THR A 389 20.74 -23.62 9.31
C THR A 389 19.54 -24.33 8.69
N ALA A 390 18.71 -25.02 9.47
CA ALA A 390 17.53 -25.70 8.91
C ALA A 390 16.51 -24.72 8.33
N LEU A 391 16.36 -23.54 8.95
CA LEU A 391 15.50 -22.48 8.44
C LEU A 391 16.01 -21.90 7.11
N ASP A 392 17.33 -21.71 6.98
CA ASP A 392 17.94 -21.23 5.73
C ASP A 392 17.87 -22.30 4.63
N ASP A 393 18.14 -23.57 4.96
CA ASP A 393 17.99 -24.70 4.03
C ASP A 393 16.54 -24.82 3.51
N TYR A 394 15.55 -24.62 4.39
CA TYR A 394 14.14 -24.57 4.01
C TYR A 394 13.86 -23.42 3.04
N ARG A 395 14.31 -22.20 3.34
CA ARG A 395 14.12 -21.02 2.47
C ARG A 395 14.78 -21.19 1.11
N ASP A 396 15.99 -21.73 1.07
CA ASP A 396 16.73 -22.00 -0.16
C ASP A 396 16.02 -23.06 -1.00
N TYR A 397 15.50 -24.11 -0.37
CA TYR A 397 14.68 -25.10 -1.05
C TYR A 397 13.41 -24.48 -1.67
N ILE A 398 12.64 -23.68 -0.93
CA ILE A 398 11.40 -23.06 -1.47
C ILE A 398 11.71 -22.07 -2.59
N THR A 399 12.72 -21.22 -2.43
CA THR A 399 13.07 -20.24 -3.47
C THR A 399 13.60 -20.92 -4.73
N GLY A 400 14.36 -22.02 -4.58
CA GLY A 400 14.77 -22.88 -5.68
C GLY A 400 13.59 -23.57 -6.38
N LEU A 401 12.65 -24.13 -5.61
CA LEU A 401 11.42 -24.75 -6.11
C LEU A 401 10.61 -23.77 -6.98
N ILE A 402 10.37 -22.56 -6.47
CA ILE A 402 9.63 -21.52 -7.22
C ILE A 402 10.38 -21.11 -8.49
N ALA A 403 11.70 -20.91 -8.42
CA ALA A 403 12.51 -20.56 -9.58
C ALA A 403 12.49 -21.66 -10.66
N SER A 404 12.62 -22.93 -10.25
CA SER A 404 12.49 -24.09 -11.15
C SER A 404 11.10 -24.17 -11.77
N ARG A 405 10.03 -23.97 -10.97
CA ARG A 405 8.66 -24.00 -11.47
C ARG A 405 8.40 -22.92 -12.52
N ILE A 406 8.84 -21.69 -12.27
CA ILE A 406 8.69 -20.56 -13.20
C ILE A 406 9.49 -20.78 -14.50
N SER A 407 10.68 -21.36 -14.37
CA SER A 407 11.57 -21.64 -15.51
C SER A 407 11.23 -22.94 -16.23
N ASN A 408 10.21 -23.68 -15.78
CA ASN A 408 9.85 -25.02 -16.24
C ASN A 408 11.06 -25.99 -16.25
N LEU A 409 11.88 -25.91 -15.20
CA LEU A 409 13.04 -26.76 -14.97
C LEU A 409 12.71 -27.84 -13.93
N PRO A 410 13.43 -28.98 -13.95
CA PRO A 410 13.36 -29.94 -12.85
C PRO A 410 13.71 -29.27 -11.51
N VAL A 411 13.01 -29.69 -10.45
CA VAL A 411 13.38 -29.33 -9.08
C VAL A 411 14.65 -30.10 -8.73
N SER A 412 15.74 -29.40 -8.41
CA SER A 412 17.08 -30.00 -8.31
C SER A 412 17.47 -30.45 -6.89
N SER A 413 16.76 -29.99 -5.87
CA SER A 413 17.05 -30.29 -4.46
C SER A 413 15.79 -30.80 -3.76
N ASN A 414 15.96 -31.67 -2.76
CA ASN A 414 14.95 -32.04 -1.77
C ASN A 414 15.41 -31.50 -0.41
N LEU A 415 14.48 -31.10 0.45
CA LEU A 415 14.81 -30.74 1.82
C LEU A 415 15.27 -31.99 2.59
N ALA A 416 16.56 -32.07 2.91
CA ALA A 416 17.15 -33.24 3.55
C ALA A 416 16.81 -33.33 5.04
N ASN A 417 17.03 -34.51 5.63
CA ASN A 417 17.07 -34.76 7.09
C ASN A 417 15.78 -34.46 7.88
N ARG A 418 14.60 -34.69 7.29
CA ARG A 418 13.30 -34.52 7.97
C ARG A 418 12.83 -35.74 8.76
N ALA A 419 13.59 -36.85 8.75
CA ALA A 419 13.23 -38.06 9.48
C ALA A 419 13.23 -37.79 10.98
N LEU A 420 12.21 -38.32 11.67
CA LEU A 420 11.97 -38.08 13.08
C LEU A 420 12.26 -39.34 13.88
N GLN A 421 13.22 -39.28 14.81
CA GLN A 421 13.48 -40.36 15.78
C GLN A 421 13.07 -39.89 17.17
N VAL A 422 12.12 -40.58 17.79
CA VAL A 422 11.50 -40.15 19.05
C VAL A 422 11.12 -41.33 19.95
N PRO A 423 11.12 -41.17 21.27
CA PRO A 423 10.51 -42.14 22.18
C PRO A 423 8.97 -42.15 22.01
N PRO A 424 8.26 -43.16 22.54
CA PRO A 424 6.80 -43.15 22.60
C PRO A 424 6.27 -41.87 23.26
N GLY A 425 5.28 -41.23 22.64
CA GLY A 425 4.80 -39.91 23.05
C GLY A 425 4.06 -39.18 21.93
N ASP A 426 3.63 -37.95 22.22
CA ASP A 426 2.92 -37.09 21.27
C ASP A 426 3.83 -36.00 20.70
N TYR A 427 3.84 -35.86 19.38
CA TYR A 427 4.67 -34.90 18.64
C TYR A 427 3.83 -34.16 17.60
N GLN A 428 4.02 -32.85 17.47
CA GLN A 428 3.31 -32.05 16.47
C GLN A 428 4.11 -32.00 15.17
N LEU A 429 3.53 -32.51 14.09
CA LEU A 429 4.04 -32.28 12.75
C LEU A 429 3.44 -31.02 12.16
N ILE A 430 4.20 -30.40 11.28
CA ILE A 430 3.83 -29.21 10.52
C ILE A 430 3.76 -29.58 9.05
N ALA A 431 2.73 -29.11 8.36
CA ALA A 431 2.65 -29.15 6.90
C ALA A 431 2.68 -27.73 6.34
N ARG A 432 3.53 -27.49 5.36
CA ARG A 432 3.66 -26.23 4.62
C ARG A 432 3.25 -26.45 3.17
N GLY A 433 2.30 -25.67 2.68
CA GLY A 433 1.89 -25.66 1.28
C GLY A 433 2.46 -24.44 0.57
N ILE A 434 3.13 -24.69 -0.55
CA ILE A 434 3.76 -23.63 -1.35
C ILE A 434 2.88 -23.32 -2.54
N TYR A 435 2.33 -22.12 -2.57
CA TYR A 435 1.44 -21.66 -3.62
C TYR A 435 2.14 -20.62 -4.50
N LEU A 436 1.93 -20.71 -5.81
CA LEU A 436 2.42 -19.74 -6.78
C LEU A 436 1.22 -19.23 -7.57
N ASP A 437 0.83 -17.97 -7.36
CA ASP A 437 -0.23 -17.39 -8.19
C ASP A 437 0.21 -17.35 -9.64
N ARG A 438 -0.73 -17.64 -10.53
CA ARG A 438 -0.53 -17.48 -11.96
C ARG A 438 -0.15 -16.05 -12.32
N MET A 439 0.69 -15.93 -13.33
CA MET A 439 1.11 -14.66 -13.92
C MET A 439 0.56 -14.57 -15.36
N THR A 440 0.32 -13.35 -15.86
CA THR A 440 0.07 -13.16 -17.29
C THR A 440 1.31 -13.58 -18.10
N SER A 441 1.15 -13.88 -19.38
CA SER A 441 2.29 -14.28 -20.22
C SER A 441 3.39 -13.21 -20.24
N SER A 442 3.01 -11.93 -20.25
CA SER A 442 3.94 -10.80 -20.19
C SER A 442 4.70 -10.72 -18.86
N HIS A 443 3.99 -10.87 -17.73
CA HIS A 443 4.58 -10.86 -16.39
C HIS A 443 5.51 -12.06 -16.21
N LEU A 444 5.07 -13.26 -16.58
CA LEU A 444 5.90 -14.48 -16.53
C LEU A 444 7.21 -14.29 -17.31
N ALA A 445 7.15 -13.74 -18.53
CA ALA A 445 8.32 -13.48 -19.34
C ALA A 445 9.31 -12.50 -18.66
N THR A 446 8.81 -11.46 -17.98
CA THR A 446 9.65 -10.55 -17.20
C THR A 446 10.36 -11.25 -16.06
N VAL A 447 9.67 -12.12 -15.32
CA VAL A 447 10.29 -12.89 -14.23
C VAL A 447 11.35 -13.85 -14.77
N GLN A 448 11.02 -14.58 -15.84
CA GLN A 448 11.96 -15.49 -16.50
C GLN A 448 13.22 -14.77 -17.00
N ALA A 449 13.08 -13.55 -17.54
CA ALA A 449 14.21 -12.73 -17.94
C ALA A 449 15.12 -12.34 -16.75
N LYS A 450 14.53 -11.98 -15.59
CA LYS A 450 15.28 -11.69 -14.36
C LYS A 450 16.00 -12.93 -13.83
N LEU A 451 15.33 -14.08 -13.80
CA LEU A 451 15.94 -15.36 -13.42
C LEU A 451 17.13 -15.71 -14.32
N ALA A 452 16.98 -15.59 -15.64
CA ALA A 452 18.06 -15.83 -16.60
C ALA A 452 19.25 -14.86 -16.43
N ALA A 453 19.00 -13.64 -15.94
CA ALA A 453 20.02 -12.65 -15.63
C ALA A 453 20.65 -12.82 -14.23
N ASN A 454 20.19 -13.80 -13.42
CA ASN A 454 20.53 -13.91 -12.00
C ASN A 454 20.24 -12.63 -11.19
N ASP A 455 19.21 -11.87 -11.57
CA ASP A 455 18.79 -10.67 -10.85
C ASP A 455 18.09 -11.08 -9.54
N PRO A 456 18.65 -10.77 -8.35
CA PRO A 456 18.08 -11.18 -7.06
C PRO A 456 16.71 -10.54 -6.78
N LEU A 457 16.31 -9.51 -7.54
CA LEU A 457 15.04 -8.81 -7.36
C LEU A 457 13.86 -9.52 -8.04
N TRP A 458 14.07 -10.66 -8.71
CA TRP A 458 12.98 -11.43 -9.33
C TRP A 458 11.87 -11.78 -8.32
N GLN A 459 12.23 -12.03 -7.06
CA GLN A 459 11.28 -12.40 -6.00
C GLN A 459 10.30 -11.27 -5.65
N GLN A 460 10.66 -10.00 -5.86
CA GLN A 460 9.77 -8.85 -5.57
C GLN A 460 8.50 -8.86 -6.42
N ILE A 461 8.64 -9.38 -7.63
CA ILE A 461 7.59 -9.42 -8.64
C ILE A 461 6.97 -10.82 -8.77
N VAL A 462 7.27 -11.77 -7.89
CA VAL A 462 6.63 -13.10 -7.90
C VAL A 462 5.59 -13.22 -6.78
N PRO A 463 4.32 -13.49 -7.10
CA PRO A 463 3.26 -13.69 -6.12
C PRO A 463 3.25 -15.15 -5.62
N PHE A 464 4.14 -15.50 -4.69
CA PHE A 464 4.14 -16.81 -4.03
C PHE A 464 3.79 -16.70 -2.54
N TYR A 465 3.32 -17.81 -1.96
CA TYR A 465 2.86 -17.88 -0.57
C TYR A 465 3.26 -19.22 0.03
N ASP A 466 3.83 -19.17 1.23
CA ASP A 466 4.15 -20.35 2.03
C ASP A 466 3.19 -20.42 3.22
N ILE A 467 2.25 -21.36 3.17
CA ILE A 467 1.06 -21.41 4.03
C ILE A 467 1.14 -22.62 4.97
N ASN A 468 0.86 -22.42 6.26
CA ASN A 468 0.77 -23.51 7.23
C ASN A 468 -0.52 -24.33 7.00
N LEU A 469 -0.41 -25.43 6.25
CA LEU A 469 -1.50 -26.35 5.95
C LEU A 469 -1.72 -27.41 7.04
N THR A 470 -1.07 -27.34 8.20
CA THR A 470 -1.16 -28.41 9.22
C THR A 470 -2.59 -28.78 9.58
N LEU A 471 -3.45 -27.76 9.74
CA LEU A 471 -4.87 -27.94 10.06
C LEU A 471 -5.76 -28.10 8.82
N LEU A 472 -5.23 -27.94 7.60
CA LEU A 472 -6.01 -27.96 6.35
C LEU A 472 -5.74 -29.21 5.50
N ALA A 473 -4.53 -29.75 5.55
CA ALA A 473 -4.12 -30.96 4.86
C ALA A 473 -4.70 -32.22 5.51
N SER A 474 -4.70 -33.30 4.73
CA SER A 474 -5.06 -34.66 5.18
C SER A 474 -3.82 -35.38 5.71
N TRP A 475 -3.99 -36.20 6.75
CA TRP A 475 -2.91 -36.92 7.42
C TRP A 475 -3.24 -38.40 7.59
N HIS A 476 -2.25 -39.28 7.39
CA HIS A 476 -2.42 -40.73 7.57
C HIS A 476 -1.10 -41.43 7.95
N SER A 477 -1.17 -42.49 8.75
CA SER A 477 -0.03 -43.35 9.08
C SER A 477 -0.07 -44.66 8.30
N ASP A 478 1.03 -44.99 7.61
CA ASP A 478 1.18 -46.27 6.91
C ASP A 478 1.05 -47.48 7.85
N ASN A 479 1.47 -47.31 9.12
CA ASN A 479 1.39 -48.36 10.13
C ASN A 479 0.97 -47.78 11.50
N PRO A 480 -0.35 -47.71 11.77
CA PRO A 480 -0.88 -47.18 13.02
C PRO A 480 -0.55 -48.02 14.27
N VAL A 481 0.04 -49.21 14.11
CA VAL A 481 0.55 -50.00 15.25
C VAL A 481 1.83 -49.39 15.81
N ILE A 482 2.66 -48.78 14.95
CA ILE A 482 3.93 -48.14 15.34
C ILE A 482 3.67 -46.71 15.80
N ALA A 483 2.96 -45.92 14.99
CA ALA A 483 2.56 -44.56 15.36
C ALA A 483 1.25 -44.17 14.67
N THR A 484 0.35 -43.49 15.38
CA THR A 484 -0.88 -42.91 14.80
C THR A 484 -0.69 -41.43 14.51
N VAL A 485 -1.51 -40.85 13.64
CA VAL A 485 -1.59 -39.39 13.42
C VAL A 485 -3.04 -38.94 13.41
N THR A 486 -3.33 -37.78 14.02
CA THR A 486 -4.68 -37.21 14.01
C THR A 486 -5.00 -36.53 12.68
N SER A 487 -6.22 -36.68 12.18
CA SER A 487 -6.74 -36.00 10.99
C SER A 487 -8.24 -35.69 11.15
N GLU A 488 -8.59 -34.82 12.10
CA GLU A 488 -9.99 -34.49 12.42
C GLU A 488 -10.67 -33.65 11.32
N THR A 489 -11.99 -33.83 11.12
CA THR A 489 -12.77 -32.99 10.18
C THR A 489 -12.93 -31.56 10.72
N MET A 490 -13.05 -30.60 9.81
CA MET A 490 -13.19 -29.17 10.16
C MET A 490 -14.65 -28.83 10.52
N GLU A 491 -15.16 -29.44 11.59
CA GLU A 491 -16.56 -29.27 12.02
C GLU A 491 -16.70 -28.48 13.33
N THR A 492 -15.69 -28.55 14.21
CA THR A 492 -15.74 -27.93 15.55
C THR A 492 -14.57 -26.99 15.77
N VAL A 493 -14.50 -25.91 14.99
CA VAL A 493 -13.45 -24.90 15.17
C VAL A 493 -13.74 -24.07 16.41
N ILE A 494 -12.89 -24.18 17.44
CA ILE A 494 -12.95 -23.37 18.66
C ILE A 494 -11.76 -22.41 18.72
N ASN A 495 -12.01 -21.11 18.59
CA ASN A 495 -11.02 -20.02 18.77
C ASN A 495 -9.64 -20.29 18.13
N PRO A 496 -9.56 -20.36 16.78
CA PRO A 496 -8.33 -20.67 16.06
C PRO A 496 -7.26 -19.56 16.23
N VAL A 497 -7.66 -18.35 16.62
CA VAL A 497 -6.76 -17.22 16.88
C VAL A 497 -5.88 -17.46 18.12
N ASN A 498 -6.47 -17.92 19.23
CA ASN A 498 -5.75 -18.12 20.49
C ASN A 498 -5.30 -19.56 20.72
N HIS A 499 -5.95 -20.52 20.07
CA HIS A 499 -5.77 -21.95 20.33
C HIS A 499 -5.60 -22.73 19.03
N TYR A 500 -4.74 -22.24 18.12
CA TYR A 500 -4.57 -22.79 16.77
C TYR A 500 -4.50 -24.33 16.74
N TYR A 501 -3.49 -24.95 17.37
CA TYR A 501 -3.34 -26.41 17.41
C TYR A 501 -4.30 -27.15 18.37
N SER A 502 -5.14 -26.44 19.09
CA SER A 502 -6.15 -27.01 19.99
C SER A 502 -7.58 -26.73 19.51
N THR A 503 -7.74 -26.13 18.31
CA THR A 503 -9.04 -25.83 17.73
C THR A 503 -9.69 -27.09 17.16
N TYR A 504 -8.88 -27.98 16.59
CA TYR A 504 -9.13 -29.40 16.31
C TYR A 504 -7.77 -30.06 16.02
N SER A 505 -7.68 -31.39 16.11
CA SER A 505 -6.40 -32.10 16.04
C SER A 505 -6.07 -32.58 14.62
N ARG A 506 -4.98 -32.04 14.05
CA ARG A 506 -4.33 -32.57 12.83
C ARG A 506 -2.82 -32.55 12.96
N GLY A 507 -2.16 -33.53 12.33
CA GLY A 507 -0.69 -33.63 12.33
C GLY A 507 -0.07 -34.00 13.68
N ARG A 508 -0.87 -34.32 14.71
CA ARG A 508 -0.35 -34.81 15.99
C ARG A 508 -0.08 -36.31 15.88
N VAL A 509 1.18 -36.68 15.94
CA VAL A 509 1.65 -38.06 15.90
C VAL A 509 1.77 -38.60 17.31
N THR A 510 1.30 -39.82 17.53
CA THR A 510 1.49 -40.56 18.78
C THR A 510 2.32 -41.81 18.49
N GLY A 511 3.56 -41.85 19.00
CA GLY A 511 4.41 -43.03 18.96
C GLY A 511 3.94 -44.08 19.96
N ILE A 512 3.73 -45.32 19.52
CA ILE A 512 3.11 -46.40 20.30
C ILE A 512 4.10 -47.54 20.57
N LEU A 513 4.74 -48.05 19.51
CA LEU A 513 5.62 -49.22 19.58
C LEU A 513 6.90 -48.97 18.80
N ASP A 514 8.02 -49.46 19.32
CA ASP A 514 9.32 -49.39 18.65
C ASP A 514 9.25 -49.94 17.22
N GLY A 515 9.72 -49.14 16.26
CA GLY A 515 9.62 -49.45 14.84
C GLY A 515 9.70 -48.21 13.97
N VAL A 516 9.52 -48.40 12.67
CA VAL A 516 9.54 -47.33 11.66
C VAL A 516 8.24 -47.32 10.88
N THR A 517 7.61 -46.17 10.74
CA THR A 517 6.44 -45.94 9.88
C THR A 517 6.55 -44.61 9.16
N ASN A 518 5.84 -44.43 8.05
CA ASN A 518 5.70 -43.12 7.44
C ASN A 518 4.39 -42.47 7.88
N ILE A 519 4.49 -41.21 8.25
CA ILE A 519 3.35 -40.33 8.41
C ILE A 519 3.24 -39.49 7.15
N ASN A 520 2.16 -39.72 6.40
CA ASN A 520 1.87 -39.08 5.14
C ASN A 520 1.01 -37.84 5.37
N VAL A 521 1.28 -36.80 4.59
CA VAL A 521 0.44 -35.63 4.44
C VAL A 521 0.05 -35.46 2.98
N GLY A 522 -1.14 -34.91 2.71
CA GLY A 522 -1.45 -34.45 1.36
C GLY A 522 -2.56 -33.43 1.26
N SER A 523 -2.53 -32.68 0.16
CA SER A 523 -3.47 -31.61 -0.17
C SER A 523 -3.76 -31.58 -1.66
N TYR A 524 -4.98 -31.19 -2.02
CA TYR A 524 -5.33 -30.86 -3.40
C TYR A 524 -4.73 -29.52 -3.81
N ALA A 525 -4.50 -29.36 -5.12
CA ALA A 525 -3.76 -28.22 -5.64
C ALA A 525 -4.50 -26.88 -5.60
N GLY A 526 -5.84 -26.95 -5.68
CA GLY A 526 -6.71 -25.79 -5.78
C GLY A 526 -7.22 -25.26 -4.45
N ASN A 527 -8.33 -24.52 -4.53
CA ASN A 527 -8.99 -23.95 -3.37
C ASN A 527 -9.50 -25.03 -2.39
N ALA A 528 -9.77 -26.27 -2.85
CA ALA A 528 -10.19 -27.37 -1.97
C ALA A 528 -9.12 -27.75 -0.93
N GLY A 529 -7.84 -27.59 -1.27
CA GLY A 529 -6.73 -27.80 -0.33
C GLY A 529 -6.72 -26.77 0.81
N ILE A 530 -7.15 -25.54 0.53
CA ILE A 530 -7.28 -24.48 1.55
C ILE A 530 -8.54 -24.66 2.38
N THR A 531 -9.69 -24.94 1.77
CA THR A 531 -10.95 -25.11 2.51
C THR A 531 -11.05 -26.47 3.22
N SER A 532 -10.04 -27.35 3.11
CA SER A 532 -10.07 -28.70 3.64
C SER A 532 -11.34 -29.46 3.19
N THR A 533 -11.75 -29.29 1.94
CA THR A 533 -12.93 -29.97 1.36
C THR A 533 -12.50 -31.09 0.42
N LEU A 534 -13.48 -31.88 -0.04
CA LEU A 534 -13.29 -32.75 -1.20
C LEU A 534 -12.90 -31.91 -2.44
N PRO A 535 -12.18 -32.49 -3.41
CA PRO A 535 -11.86 -31.82 -4.66
C PRO A 535 -13.14 -31.56 -5.45
N LEU A 536 -13.12 -30.53 -6.28
CA LEU A 536 -14.30 -30.02 -6.99
C LEU A 536 -14.48 -30.64 -8.37
N SER A 537 -13.43 -31.21 -8.95
CA SER A 537 -13.49 -31.77 -10.29
C SER A 537 -12.57 -32.97 -10.48
N PRO A 538 -12.76 -33.74 -11.57
CA PRO A 538 -11.82 -34.81 -11.94
C PRO A 538 -10.38 -34.30 -12.14
N ASP A 539 -10.23 -33.06 -12.65
CA ASP A 539 -8.93 -32.43 -12.86
C ASP A 539 -8.24 -32.14 -11.52
N GLU A 540 -8.93 -31.49 -10.58
CA GLU A 540 -8.39 -31.22 -9.24
C GLU A 540 -8.11 -32.52 -8.46
N TYR A 541 -8.96 -33.54 -8.59
CA TYR A 541 -8.75 -34.85 -7.97
C TYR A 541 -7.43 -35.50 -8.40
N SER A 542 -7.04 -35.30 -9.66
CA SER A 542 -5.77 -35.82 -10.20
C SER A 542 -4.55 -35.01 -9.75
N GLN A 543 -4.74 -33.79 -9.25
CA GLN A 543 -3.69 -32.88 -8.78
C GLN A 543 -3.57 -32.94 -7.26
N PHE A 544 -3.21 -34.12 -6.75
CA PHE A 544 -2.97 -34.34 -5.33
C PHE A 544 -1.47 -34.31 -5.04
N PHE A 545 -1.06 -33.41 -4.15
CA PHE A 545 0.32 -33.28 -3.68
C PHE A 545 0.45 -33.98 -2.34
N ALA A 546 1.53 -34.75 -2.18
CA ALA A 546 1.77 -35.53 -0.98
C ALA A 546 3.25 -35.51 -0.61
N ASP A 547 3.49 -35.58 0.69
CA ASP A 547 4.81 -35.74 1.30
C ASP A 547 4.71 -36.71 2.48
N HIS A 548 5.85 -37.18 2.97
CA HIS A 548 5.89 -38.05 4.13
C HIS A 548 7.09 -37.74 5.03
N ILE A 549 6.89 -38.02 6.31
CA ILE A 549 7.94 -38.07 7.32
C ILE A 549 8.10 -39.51 7.75
N GLN A 550 9.32 -40.03 7.67
CA GLN A 550 9.67 -41.28 8.33
C GLN A 550 9.78 -41.04 9.83
N VAL A 551 8.95 -41.72 10.60
CA VAL A 551 8.95 -41.70 12.07
C VAL A 551 9.51 -43.01 12.58
N GLN A 552 10.65 -42.94 13.26
CA GLN A 552 11.22 -44.03 14.03
C GLN A 552 10.84 -43.84 15.50
N VAL A 553 9.98 -44.72 16.00
CA VAL A 553 9.71 -44.83 17.43
C VAL A 553 10.80 -45.71 18.04
N ASP A 554 11.51 -45.19 19.03
CA ASP A 554 12.59 -45.88 19.72
C ASP A 554 12.55 -45.51 21.20
N SER A 555 12.12 -46.46 22.03
CA SER A 555 12.05 -46.31 23.49
C SER A 555 13.37 -45.96 24.17
N SER A 556 14.50 -46.15 23.48
CA SER A 556 15.84 -45.76 23.95
C SER A 556 16.30 -44.38 23.48
N ALA A 557 15.56 -43.75 22.56
CA ALA A 557 15.88 -42.42 22.05
C ALA A 557 15.53 -41.32 23.08
N SER A 558 16.27 -40.21 23.02
CA SER A 558 15.89 -38.98 23.72
C SER A 558 14.76 -38.27 22.96
N ALA A 559 13.87 -37.60 23.70
CA ALA A 559 12.92 -36.67 23.08
C ALA A 559 13.68 -35.58 22.29
N PRO A 560 13.12 -35.11 21.16
CA PRO A 560 13.73 -34.10 20.30
C PRO A 560 13.84 -32.74 20.98
#